data_AF-A0A1H0EV03-F1
#
_entry.id   AF-A0A1H0EV03-F1
#
_cell.length_a   1.000
_cell.length_b   1.000
_cell.length_c   1.000
_cell.angle_alpha   90.00
_cell.angle_beta   90.00
_cell.angle_gamma   90.00
#
_symmetry.space_group_name_H-M   'P 1'
#
loop_
_entity.id
_entity.type
_entity.pdbx_description
1 polymer ?
#
loop_
_entity_poly.entity_id
_entity_poly.type
_entity_poly.pdbx_seq_one_letter_code
_entity_poly.pdbx_strand_id
1 'polypeptide(L)'
;MARIRRPRQAGAPRAIAPAASAAMAGAADGIAAAVRERRAADHDELRESGWQLTRLTGGLADVVALLATELADHDRHRLLRGHDGGDPAPALATASRELTELRQALEAAERAAREYYTALSGLTVDVDLTG
;
A
#
# COMPACT_ATOMS: atom_id res chain seq x y z
N MET A 1 9.13 -27.26 44.98
CA MET A 1 8.84 -27.47 43.54
C MET A 1 7.91 -26.36 43.07
N ALA A 2 8.44 -25.33 42.42
CA ALA A 2 7.67 -24.16 41.98
C ALA A 2 7.03 -24.42 40.60
N ARG A 3 5.70 -24.31 40.51
CA ARG A 3 4.95 -24.44 39.25
C ARG A 3 5.14 -23.16 38.42
N ILE A 4 5.80 -23.29 37.28
CA ILE A 4 5.92 -22.23 36.29
C ILE A 4 4.52 -22.00 35.67
N ARG A 5 3.89 -20.88 36.02
CA ARG A 5 2.70 -20.37 35.31
C ARG A 5 3.15 -19.95 33.91
N ARG A 6 2.73 -20.69 32.88
CA ARG A 6 2.87 -20.25 31.49
C ARG A 6 2.04 -18.98 31.30
N PRO A 7 2.59 -17.90 30.71
CA PRO A 7 1.77 -16.76 30.32
C PRO A 7 0.77 -17.20 29.27
N ARG A 8 -0.48 -16.79 29.50
CA ARG A 8 -1.63 -16.95 28.61
C ARG A 8 -1.25 -16.27 27.29
N GLN A 9 -1.10 -17.04 26.21
CA GLN A 9 -0.93 -16.49 24.87
C GLN A 9 -2.18 -15.65 24.58
N ALA A 10 -2.04 -14.33 24.66
CA ALA A 10 -2.98 -13.41 24.06
C ALA A 10 -3.05 -13.76 22.57
N GLY A 11 -4.26 -14.06 22.08
CA GLY A 11 -4.47 -14.51 20.72
C GLY A 11 -3.82 -13.53 19.75
N ALA A 12 -2.84 -14.02 18.99
CA ALA A 12 -2.26 -13.26 17.90
C ALA A 12 -3.40 -12.78 16.99
N PRO A 13 -3.40 -11.50 16.55
CA PRO A 13 -4.25 -11.12 15.44
C PRO A 13 -3.92 -12.07 14.28
N ARG A 14 -4.93 -12.84 13.86
CA ARG A 14 -4.86 -13.72 12.68
C ARG A 14 -4.23 -12.92 11.56
N ALA A 15 -3.20 -13.51 10.93
CA ALA A 15 -2.51 -13.00 9.76
C ALA A 15 -3.43 -12.13 8.90
N ILE A 16 -3.10 -10.85 8.73
CA ILE A 16 -3.72 -10.04 7.69
C ILE A 16 -3.49 -10.80 6.38
N ALA A 17 -4.60 -11.24 5.81
CA ALA A 17 -4.70 -12.51 5.12
C ALA A 17 -3.96 -12.48 3.77
N PRO A 18 -3.33 -13.57 3.34
CA PRO A 18 -2.89 -13.77 1.95
C PRO A 18 -3.96 -13.38 0.91
N ALA A 19 -5.24 -13.50 1.30
CA ALA A 19 -6.39 -13.03 0.53
C ALA A 19 -6.42 -11.50 0.28
N ALA A 20 -6.03 -10.68 1.24
CA ALA A 20 -5.98 -9.22 1.09
C ALA A 20 -4.87 -8.80 0.13
N SER A 21 -3.67 -9.39 0.26
CA SER A 21 -2.57 -9.15 -0.68
C SER A 21 -2.89 -9.64 -2.10
N ALA A 22 -3.50 -10.83 -2.23
CA ALA A 22 -3.96 -11.34 -3.52
C ALA A 22 -5.07 -10.46 -4.12
N ALA A 23 -5.99 -9.95 -3.30
CA ALA A 23 -7.02 -9.02 -3.75
C ALA A 23 -6.43 -7.68 -4.23
N MET A 24 -5.42 -7.14 -3.53
CA MET A 24 -4.73 -5.92 -3.98
C MET A 24 -4.00 -6.12 -5.30
N ALA A 25 -3.26 -7.24 -5.46
CA ALA A 25 -2.59 -7.57 -6.71
C ALA A 25 -3.60 -7.75 -7.86
N GLY A 26 -4.66 -8.54 -7.63
CA GLY A 26 -5.73 -8.74 -8.61
C GLY A 26 -6.48 -7.46 -8.95
N ALA A 27 -6.67 -6.55 -8.00
CA ALA A 27 -7.28 -5.24 -8.25
C ALA A 27 -6.35 -4.35 -9.09
N ALA A 28 -5.05 -4.31 -8.80
CA ALA A 28 -4.08 -3.57 -9.60
C ALA A 28 -4.00 -4.09 -11.03
N ASP A 29 -3.96 -5.42 -11.21
CA ASP A 29 -3.97 -6.07 -12.52
C ASP A 29 -5.27 -5.79 -13.28
N GLY A 30 -6.41 -5.85 -12.59
CA GLY A 30 -7.73 -5.55 -13.15
C GLY A 30 -7.86 -4.10 -13.61
N ILE A 31 -7.38 -3.14 -12.81
CA ILE A 31 -7.33 -1.72 -13.19
C ILE A 31 -6.43 -1.53 -14.41
N ALA A 32 -5.24 -2.14 -14.41
CA ALA A 32 -4.31 -2.03 -15.53
C ALA A 32 -4.86 -2.65 -16.82
N ALA A 33 -5.55 -3.79 -16.73
CA ALA A 33 -6.23 -4.42 -17.86
C ALA A 33 -7.36 -3.53 -18.39
N ALA A 34 -8.23 -3.02 -17.52
CA ALA A 34 -9.33 -2.14 -17.90
C ALA A 34 -8.83 -0.85 -18.59
N VAL A 35 -7.73 -0.26 -18.09
CA VAL A 35 -7.11 0.92 -18.71
C VAL A 35 -6.52 0.60 -20.09
N ARG A 36 -5.90 -0.57 -20.27
CA ARG A 36 -5.33 -0.98 -21.57
C ARG A 36 -6.38 -1.34 -22.61
N GLU A 37 -7.48 -1.95 -22.18
CA GLU A 37 -8.57 -2.38 -23.07
C GLU A 37 -9.49 -1.23 -23.48
N ARG A 38 -9.47 -0.11 -22.75
CA ARG A 38 -10.19 1.10 -23.12
C ARG A 38 -9.67 1.67 -24.44
N ARG A 39 -10.54 1.67 -25.45
CA ARG A 39 -10.30 2.35 -26.74
C ARG A 39 -10.48 3.87 -26.66
N ALA A 40 -11.41 4.32 -25.83
CA ALA A 40 -11.64 5.71 -25.45
C ALA A 40 -12.31 5.71 -24.07
N ALA A 41 -11.78 6.50 -23.15
CA ALA A 41 -12.45 6.76 -21.87
C ALA A 41 -13.22 8.07 -22.02
N ASP A 42 -14.46 8.11 -21.55
CA ASP A 42 -15.17 9.39 -21.45
C ASP A 42 -14.61 10.23 -20.29
N HIS A 43 -15.04 11.48 -20.22
CA HIS A 43 -14.56 12.41 -19.21
C HIS A 43 -14.84 11.95 -17.77
N ASP A 44 -16.04 11.41 -17.52
CA ASP A 44 -16.44 10.96 -16.19
C ASP A 44 -15.64 9.73 -15.76
N GLU A 45 -15.35 8.82 -16.68
CA GLU A 45 -14.50 7.66 -16.44
C GLU A 45 -13.07 8.04 -16.09
N LEU A 46 -12.50 9.03 -16.78
CA LEU A 46 -11.16 9.55 -16.48
C LEU A 46 -11.13 10.22 -15.10
N ARG A 47 -12.15 11.03 -14.79
CA ARG A 47 -12.30 11.67 -13.47
C ARG A 47 -12.40 10.62 -12.36
N GLU A 48 -13.26 9.62 -12.52
CA GLU A 48 -13.41 8.54 -11.55
C GLU A 48 -12.11 7.73 -11.38
N SER A 49 -11.39 7.50 -12.48
CA SER A 49 -10.08 6.80 -12.44
C SER A 49 -9.06 7.58 -11.59
N GLY A 50 -9.03 8.92 -11.70
CA GLY A 50 -8.22 9.80 -10.85
C GLY A 50 -8.57 9.71 -9.36
N TRP A 51 -9.86 9.66 -9.05
CA TRP A 51 -10.34 9.49 -7.68
C TRP A 51 -9.95 8.12 -7.10
N GLN A 52 -10.11 7.05 -7.88
CA GLN A 52 -9.72 5.71 -7.47
C GLN A 52 -8.21 5.60 -7.21
N LEU A 53 -7.39 6.19 -8.09
CA LEU A 53 -5.95 6.22 -7.92
C LEU A 53 -5.53 6.97 -6.65
N THR A 54 -6.21 8.07 -6.32
CA THR A 54 -6.00 8.82 -5.06
C THR A 54 -6.26 7.92 -3.85
N ARG A 55 -7.40 7.21 -3.81
CA ARG A 55 -7.72 6.30 -2.69
C ARG A 55 -6.74 5.14 -2.57
N LEU A 56 -6.34 4.55 -3.70
CA LEU A 56 -5.42 3.42 -3.71
C LEU A 56 -4.03 3.81 -3.18
N THR A 57 -3.46 4.91 -3.68
CA THR A 57 -2.13 5.39 -3.28
C THR A 57 -2.09 5.81 -1.81
N GLY A 58 -3.12 6.52 -1.32
CA GLY A 58 -3.25 6.84 0.11
C GLY A 58 -3.36 5.60 0.99
N GLY A 59 -4.23 4.65 0.63
CA GLY A 59 -4.37 3.40 1.38
C GLY A 59 -3.08 2.55 1.40
N LEU A 60 -2.32 2.53 0.30
CA LEU A 60 -1.02 1.86 0.26
C LEU A 60 0.02 2.58 1.14
N ALA A 61 0.02 3.92 1.17
CA ALA A 61 0.90 4.69 2.04
C ALA A 61 0.65 4.36 3.52
N ASP A 62 -0.61 4.23 3.92
CA ASP A 62 -1.02 3.83 5.27
C ASP A 62 -0.52 2.41 5.62
N VAL A 63 -0.68 1.45 4.70
CA VAL A 63 -0.18 0.07 4.88
C VAL A 63 1.33 0.06 5.07
N VAL A 64 2.07 0.83 4.28
CA VAL A 64 3.53 0.92 4.39
C VAL A 64 3.95 1.55 5.72
N ALA A 65 3.23 2.56 6.22
CA ALA A 65 3.48 3.17 7.52
C ALA A 65 3.25 2.17 8.68
N LEU A 66 2.20 1.34 8.57
CA LEU A 66 1.94 0.26 9.53
C LEU A 66 3.05 -0.79 9.51
N LEU A 67 3.50 -1.22 8.33
CA LEU A 67 4.61 -2.17 8.20
C LEU A 67 5.93 -1.62 8.78
N ALA A 68 6.22 -0.34 8.60
CA ALA A 68 7.39 0.30 9.21
C ALA A 68 7.31 0.31 10.75
N THR A 69 6.11 0.54 11.30
CA THR A 69 5.86 0.48 12.74
C THR A 69 6.04 -0.94 13.28
N GLU A 70 5.45 -1.93 12.60
CA GLU A 70 5.60 -3.34 12.95
C GLU A 70 7.06 -3.80 12.88
N LEU A 71 7.83 -3.35 11.88
CA LEU A 71 9.26 -3.65 11.77
C LEU A 71 10.05 -3.11 12.97
N ALA A 72 9.80 -1.86 13.36
CA ALA A 72 10.44 -1.25 14.53
C ALA A 72 10.04 -1.94 15.85
N ASP A 73 8.79 -2.38 15.98
CA ASP A 73 8.33 -3.17 17.12
C ASP A 73 8.99 -4.56 17.14
N HIS A 74 9.14 -5.18 15.98
CA HIS A 74 9.77 -6.48 15.84
C HIS A 74 11.23 -6.47 16.30
N ASP A 75 11.99 -5.46 15.89
CA ASP A 75 13.38 -5.25 16.29
C ASP A 75 13.51 -5.02 17.81
N ARG A 76 12.59 -4.23 18.39
CA ARG A 76 12.60 -3.94 19.84
C ARG A 76 12.26 -5.15 20.72
N HIS A 77 11.41 -6.05 20.25
CA HIS A 77 10.83 -7.11 21.08
C HIS A 77 11.39 -8.50 20.83
N ARG A 78 12.24 -8.70 19.81
CA ARG A 78 12.73 -10.03 19.44
C ARG A 78 14.23 -10.05 19.26
N LEU A 79 14.83 -11.19 19.62
CA LEU A 79 16.22 -11.48 19.28
C LEU A 79 16.26 -11.95 17.83
N LEU A 80 16.69 -11.06 16.95
CA LEU A 80 16.84 -11.32 15.53
C LEU A 80 18.25 -11.81 15.21
N ARG A 81 18.38 -12.67 14.21
CA ARG A 81 19.65 -13.11 13.64
C ARG A 81 19.48 -13.23 12.13
N GLY A 82 20.53 -12.89 11.39
CA GLY A 82 20.58 -13.19 9.96
C GLY A 82 20.47 -14.69 9.71
N HIS A 83 20.05 -15.07 8.51
CA HIS A 83 19.92 -16.47 8.12
C HIS A 83 21.24 -17.25 8.32
N ASP A 84 22.37 -16.59 8.03
CA ASP A 84 23.72 -17.13 8.21
C ASP A 84 24.29 -16.90 9.63
N GLY A 85 23.45 -16.48 10.58
CA GLY A 85 23.84 -16.18 11.96
C GLY A 85 24.50 -14.81 12.17
N GLY A 86 24.60 -13.99 11.11
CA GLY A 86 25.16 -12.64 11.18
C GLY A 86 24.28 -11.61 11.91
N ASP A 87 24.85 -10.42 12.15
CA ASP A 87 24.14 -9.27 12.72
C ASP A 87 23.00 -8.81 11.77
N PRO A 88 21.72 -8.81 12.22
CA PRO A 88 20.59 -8.40 11.39
C PRO A 88 20.46 -6.88 11.23
N ALA A 89 21.16 -6.07 12.04
CA ALA A 89 20.95 -4.63 12.10
C ALA A 89 21.08 -3.91 10.73
N PRO A 90 22.06 -4.22 9.85
CA PRO A 90 22.16 -3.59 8.54
C PRO A 90 20.96 -3.86 7.62
N ALA A 91 20.42 -5.08 7.67
CA ALA A 91 19.26 -5.46 6.87
C ALA A 91 17.98 -4.74 7.36
N LEU A 92 17.81 -4.64 8.68
CA LEU A 92 16.68 -3.92 9.28
C LEU A 92 16.74 -2.42 9.00
N ALA A 93 17.92 -1.81 9.09
CA ALA A 93 18.12 -0.40 8.75
C ALA A 93 17.80 -0.14 7.26
N THR A 94 18.20 -1.05 6.37
CA THR A 94 17.89 -0.96 4.94
C THR A 94 16.40 -1.07 4.70
N ALA A 95 15.73 -2.09 5.27
CA ALA A 95 14.29 -2.27 5.14
C ALA A 95 13.49 -1.08 5.69
N SER A 96 13.90 -0.51 6.84
CA SER A 96 13.26 0.68 7.41
C SER A 96 13.38 1.90 6.49
N ARG A 97 14.55 2.08 5.84
CA ARG A 97 14.76 3.15 4.87
C ARG A 97 13.89 2.95 3.63
N GLU A 98 13.87 1.74 3.07
CA GLU A 98 13.07 1.42 1.89
C GLU A 98 11.57 1.62 2.12
N LEU A 99 11.04 1.24 3.30
CA LEU A 99 9.65 1.51 3.65
C LEU A 99 9.37 3.01 3.77
N THR A 100 10.33 3.80 4.28
CA THR A 100 10.19 5.26 4.35
C THR A 100 10.15 5.88 2.96
N GLU A 101 11.07 5.48 2.08
CA GLU A 101 11.13 5.94 0.68
C GLU A 101 9.86 5.55 -0.09
N LEU A 102 9.39 4.32 0.08
CA LEU A 102 8.15 3.83 -0.53
C LEU A 102 6.94 4.64 -0.07
N ARG A 103 6.81 4.94 1.23
CA ARG A 103 5.73 5.78 1.75
C ARG A 103 5.75 7.17 1.08
N GLN A 104 6.91 7.80 1.01
CA GLN A 104 7.05 9.11 0.38
C GLN A 104 6.69 9.09 -1.11
N ALA A 105 7.07 8.04 -1.82
CA ALA A 105 6.71 7.86 -3.22
C ALA A 105 5.19 7.70 -3.40
N LEU A 106 4.52 6.97 -2.51
CA LEU A 106 3.06 6.80 -2.53
C LEU A 106 2.32 8.10 -2.18
N GLU A 107 2.80 8.88 -1.22
CA GLU A 107 2.25 10.20 -0.89
C GLU A 107 2.40 11.19 -2.06
N ALA A 108 3.53 11.12 -2.78
CA ALA A 108 3.72 11.91 -3.99
C ALA A 108 2.78 11.47 -5.12
N ALA A 109 2.56 10.16 -5.29
CA ALA A 109 1.62 9.60 -6.25
C ALA A 109 0.17 9.97 -5.92
N GLU A 110 -0.22 9.96 -4.64
CA GLU A 110 -1.53 10.41 -4.18
C GLU A 110 -1.77 11.88 -4.54
N ARG A 111 -0.78 12.74 -4.26
CA ARG A 111 -0.86 14.17 -4.62
C ARG A 111 -1.06 14.36 -6.11
N ALA A 112 -0.28 13.68 -6.94
CA ALA A 112 -0.40 13.75 -8.39
C ALA A 112 -1.77 13.24 -8.89
N ALA A 113 -2.27 12.14 -8.32
CA ALA A 113 -3.59 11.60 -8.65
C ALA A 113 -4.72 12.57 -8.28
N ARG A 114 -4.60 13.24 -7.12
CA ARG A 114 -5.55 14.26 -6.67
C ARG A 114 -5.53 15.50 -7.56
N GLU A 115 -4.35 15.96 -7.97
CA GLU A 115 -4.19 17.07 -8.91
C GLU A 115 -4.85 16.73 -10.25
N TYR A 116 -4.61 15.53 -10.77
CA TYR A 116 -5.28 15.02 -11.98
C TYR A 116 -6.82 14.99 -11.84
N TYR A 117 -7.35 14.42 -10.75
CA TYR A 117 -8.78 14.40 -10.46
C TYR A 117 -9.36 15.82 -10.41
N THR A 118 -8.67 16.74 -9.74
CA THR A 118 -9.10 18.14 -9.57
C THR A 118 -9.12 18.86 -10.91
N ALA A 119 -8.08 18.67 -11.72
CA ALA A 119 -8.00 19.24 -13.06
C ALA A 119 -9.18 18.78 -13.92
N LEU A 120 -9.47 17.47 -13.96
CA LEU A 120 -10.60 16.95 -14.71
C LEU A 120 -11.95 17.43 -14.16
N SER A 121 -12.13 17.46 -12.84
CA SER A 121 -13.38 17.93 -12.22
C SER A 121 -13.69 19.41 -12.52
N GLY A 122 -12.69 20.19 -12.91
CA GLY A 122 -12.86 21.58 -13.34
C GLY A 122 -13.18 21.75 -14.83
N LEU A 123 -13.22 20.68 -15.61
CA LEU A 123 -13.55 20.73 -17.04
C LEU A 123 -15.02 20.35 -17.26
N THR A 124 -15.61 20.92 -18.30
CA THR A 124 -16.95 20.56 -18.80
C THR A 124 -16.83 20.07 -20.23
N VAL A 125 -17.55 19.01 -20.59
CA VAL A 125 -17.59 18.49 -21.96
C VAL A 125 -18.70 19.21 -22.73
N ASP A 126 -18.33 20.10 -23.66
CA ASP A 126 -19.29 20.85 -24.47
C ASP A 126 -19.87 20.03 -25.64
N VAL A 127 -19.06 19.17 -26.27
CA VAL A 127 -19.49 18.25 -27.35
C VAL A 127 -18.63 16.99 -27.29
N ASP A 128 -19.26 15.82 -27.29
CA ASP A 128 -18.57 14.54 -27.41
C ASP A 128 -18.29 14.24 -28.89
N LEU A 129 -17.02 14.21 -29.28
CA LEU A 129 -16.60 14.00 -30.68
C LEU A 129 -16.44 12.52 -31.05
N THR A 130 -16.78 11.60 -30.14
CA THR A 130 -16.58 10.15 -30.24
C THR A 130 -17.82 9.36 -30.66
N GLY A 131 -18.87 10.03 -31.17
CA GLY A 131 -20.04 9.40 -31.79
C GLY A 131 -19.75 8.71 -33.12
#